data_AF-A0A314W9H2-F1
#
_entry.id   AF-A0A314W9H2-F1
#
_cell.length_a   1.000
_cell.length_b   1.000
_cell.length_c   1.000
_cell.angle_alpha   90.00
_cell.angle_beta   90.00
_cell.angle_gamma   90.00
#
_symmetry.space_group_name_H-M   'P 1'
#
loop_
_entity.id
_entity.type
_entity.pdbx_description
1 polymer ?
#
loop_
_entity_poly.entity_id
_entity_poly.type
_entity_poly.pdbx_seq_one_letter_code
_entity_poly.pdbx_strand_id
1 'polypeptide(L)'
;MTSQKILIETKRGKMSKSDAWKYFFSSKDFEFLNDFLHDDFMLIEDFNMTVKEDALKMFQDLIDSNFKPSDGVIIAETDNLLAVEYIHEENGEKIRHTMVQLWKDGKAWREIDGGETHIFCFQIYLKGLIFA
;
A
#
# COMPACT_ATOMS: atom_id res chain seq x y z
N MET A 1 -8.11 -23.25 -7.03
CA MET A 1 -9.20 -22.82 -6.13
C MET A 1 -9.38 -21.33 -6.35
N THR A 2 -10.53 -20.91 -6.88
CA THR A 2 -10.86 -19.49 -7.02
C THR A 2 -11.17 -18.97 -5.63
N SER A 3 -10.28 -18.20 -5.02
CA SER A 3 -10.54 -17.56 -3.72
C SER A 3 -11.77 -16.67 -3.87
N GLN A 4 -12.82 -16.91 -3.08
CA GLN A 4 -13.93 -15.96 -2.98
C GLN A 4 -13.37 -14.65 -2.45
N LYS A 5 -13.59 -13.54 -3.16
CA LYS A 5 -13.25 -12.21 -2.66
C LYS A 5 -13.99 -11.98 -1.34
N ILE A 6 -13.23 -11.74 -0.28
CA ILE A 6 -13.78 -11.44 1.04
C ILE A 6 -14.16 -9.96 1.05
N LEU A 7 -15.44 -9.68 1.28
CA LEU A 7 -15.95 -8.32 1.25
C LEU A 7 -15.97 -7.73 2.67
N ILE A 8 -15.49 -6.49 2.78
CA ILE A 8 -15.65 -5.65 3.96
C ILE A 8 -16.87 -4.74 3.78
N GLU A 9 -17.55 -4.45 4.88
CA GLU A 9 -18.60 -3.44 4.92
C GLU A 9 -17.96 -2.06 5.07
N THR A 10 -18.30 -1.13 4.20
CA THR A 10 -17.88 0.27 4.31
C THR A 10 -19.11 1.17 4.19
N LYS A 11 -18.99 2.45 4.60
CA LYS A 11 -20.06 3.43 4.31
C LYS A 11 -20.31 3.63 2.80
N ARG A 12 -19.41 3.15 1.94
CA ARG A 12 -19.43 3.27 0.47
C ARG A 12 -19.90 1.96 -0.19
N GLY A 13 -20.41 1.02 0.61
CA GLY A 13 -20.89 -0.29 0.17
C GLY A 13 -19.88 -1.41 0.44
N LYS A 14 -20.23 -2.62 0.00
CA LYS A 14 -19.40 -3.81 0.15
C LYS A 14 -18.32 -3.84 -0.93
N MET A 15 -17.08 -4.03 -0.54
CA MET A 15 -15.94 -4.13 -1.46
C MET A 15 -14.86 -5.05 -0.90
N SER A 16 -13.97 -5.56 -1.74
CA SER A 16 -12.81 -6.32 -1.25
C SER A 16 -11.78 -5.37 -0.63
N LYS A 17 -10.81 -5.91 0.11
CA LYS A 17 -9.75 -5.07 0.72
C LYS A 17 -8.92 -4.37 -0.35
N SER A 18 -8.56 -5.10 -1.42
CA SER A 18 -7.87 -4.50 -2.57
C SER A 18 -8.70 -3.43 -3.28
N ASP A 19 -10.01 -3.63 -3.40
CA ASP A 19 -10.90 -2.68 -4.09
C ASP A 19 -11.04 -1.39 -3.26
N ALA A 20 -11.06 -1.51 -1.93
CA ALA A 20 -11.02 -0.38 -1.00
C ALA A 20 -9.71 0.43 -1.09
N TRP A 21 -8.56 -0.25 -1.15
CA TRP A 21 -7.26 0.40 -1.35
C TRP A 21 -7.23 1.19 -2.67
N LYS A 22 -7.68 0.57 -3.78
CA LYS A 22 -7.79 1.26 -5.10
C LYS A 22 -8.79 2.41 -5.08
N TYR A 23 -9.91 2.25 -4.36
CA TYR A 23 -10.93 3.28 -4.24
C TYR A 23 -10.37 4.54 -3.58
N PHE A 24 -9.59 4.40 -2.50
CA PHE A 24 -9.01 5.56 -1.83
C PHE A 24 -8.13 6.40 -2.77
N PHE A 25 -7.16 5.78 -3.45
CA PHE A 25 -6.24 6.51 -4.34
C PHE A 25 -6.90 7.09 -5.60
N SER A 26 -8.04 6.53 -6.04
CA SER A 26 -8.79 7.06 -7.19
C SER A 26 -9.78 8.16 -6.81
N SER A 27 -10.48 8.01 -5.69
CA SER A 27 -11.51 8.96 -5.23
C SER A 27 -10.94 10.12 -4.42
N LYS A 28 -9.79 9.93 -3.77
CA LYS A 28 -9.23 10.84 -2.76
C LYS A 28 -10.23 11.14 -1.62
N ASP A 29 -11.16 10.22 -1.34
CA ASP A 29 -12.15 10.35 -0.26
C ASP A 29 -11.46 10.16 1.10
N PHE A 30 -11.15 11.27 1.75
CA PHE A 30 -10.44 11.26 3.03
C PHE A 30 -11.31 10.78 4.19
N GLU A 31 -12.62 11.02 4.14
CA GLU A 31 -13.54 10.47 5.15
C GLU A 31 -13.55 8.94 5.05
N PHE A 32 -13.51 8.39 3.83
CA PHE A 32 -13.38 6.96 3.62
C PHE A 32 -12.09 6.43 4.23
N LEU A 33 -10.95 7.08 4.00
CA LEU A 33 -9.67 6.66 4.58
C LEU A 33 -9.74 6.64 6.12
N ASN A 34 -10.25 7.70 6.73
CA ASN A 34 -10.35 7.76 8.19
C ASN A 34 -11.24 6.65 8.78
N ASP A 35 -12.32 6.29 8.10
CA ASP A 35 -13.20 5.18 8.49
C ASP A 35 -12.55 3.81 8.26
N PHE A 36 -11.77 3.68 7.18
CA PHE A 36 -11.10 2.46 6.73
C PHE A 36 -9.96 2.03 7.67
N LEU A 37 -9.25 3.00 8.26
CA LEU A 37 -8.21 2.76 9.26
C LEU A 37 -8.84 2.48 10.64
N HIS A 38 -8.36 1.42 11.31
CA HIS A 38 -8.71 1.10 12.70
C HIS A 38 -8.30 2.25 13.62
N ASP A 39 -8.97 2.44 14.76
CA ASP A 39 -8.68 3.56 15.66
C ASP A 39 -7.25 3.49 16.21
N ASP A 40 -6.80 2.30 16.62
CA ASP A 40 -5.40 2.01 16.97
C ASP A 40 -4.47 1.76 15.76
N PHE A 41 -4.71 2.36 14.58
CA PHE A 41 -3.89 2.10 13.40
C PHE A 41 -2.42 2.51 13.60
N MET A 42 -1.51 1.72 13.03
CA MET A 42 -0.10 2.09 12.91
C MET A 42 0.43 1.74 11.52
N LEU A 43 1.11 2.70 10.90
CA LEU A 43 1.95 2.52 9.72
C LEU A 43 3.39 2.28 10.19
N ILE A 44 4.04 1.27 9.62
CA ILE A 44 5.40 0.86 9.94
C ILE A 44 6.20 0.90 8.65
N GLU A 45 7.23 1.74 8.63
CA GLU A 45 8.10 1.95 7.47
C GLU A 45 9.55 1.99 7.95
N ASP A 46 10.39 1.09 7.43
CA ASP A 46 11.78 0.92 7.86
C ASP A 46 11.96 0.85 9.39
N PHE A 47 12.40 1.96 10.00
CA PHE A 47 12.64 2.10 11.44
C PHE A 47 11.60 2.99 12.14
N ASN A 48 10.58 3.43 11.43
CA ASN A 48 9.57 4.37 11.90
C ASN A 48 8.24 3.66 12.17
N MET A 49 7.52 4.17 13.16
CA MET A 49 6.14 3.80 13.45
C MET A 49 5.31 5.08 13.57
N THR A 50 4.28 5.18 12.74
CA THR A 50 3.42 6.35 12.64
C THR A 50 2.01 5.97 13.08
N VAL A 51 1.45 6.71 14.04
CA VAL A 51 0.08 6.52 14.52
C VAL A 51 -0.95 7.06 13.52
N LYS A 52 -2.21 6.66 13.67
CA LYS A 52 -3.33 7.03 12.78
C LYS A 52 -3.37 8.51 12.41
N GLU A 53 -3.32 9.40 13.39
CA GLU A 53 -3.50 10.84 13.17
C GLU A 53 -2.41 11.43 12.27
N ASP A 54 -1.18 10.94 12.41
CA ASP A 54 -0.04 11.40 11.62
C ASP A 54 0.01 10.71 10.25
N ALA A 55 -0.36 9.44 10.18
CA ALA A 55 -0.50 8.73 8.91
C ALA A 55 -1.59 9.36 8.03
N LEU A 56 -2.70 9.80 8.62
CA LEU A 56 -3.75 10.54 7.92
C LEU A 56 -3.21 11.84 7.30
N LYS A 57 -2.38 12.60 8.02
CA LYS A 57 -1.74 13.80 7.47
C LYS A 57 -0.81 13.45 6.30
N MET A 58 0.01 12.40 6.46
CA MET A 58 0.89 11.92 5.38
C MET A 58 0.09 11.54 4.12
N PHE A 59 -1.03 10.83 4.27
CA PHE A 59 -1.88 10.49 3.14
C PHE A 59 -2.55 11.71 2.49
N GLN A 60 -2.87 12.74 3.26
CA GLN A 60 -3.35 14.02 2.71
C GLN A 60 -2.26 14.69 1.87
N ASP A 61 -1.02 14.73 2.35
CA ASP A 61 0.12 15.29 1.62
C ASP A 61 0.40 14.51 0.32
N LEU A 62 0.23 13.18 0.34
CA LEU A 62 0.31 12.34 -0.86
C LEU A 62 -0.80 12.66 -1.87
N ILE A 63 -2.03 12.86 -1.40
CA ILE A 63 -3.16 13.26 -2.25
C ILE A 63 -2.88 14.62 -2.92
N ASP A 64 -2.37 15.58 -2.14
CA ASP A 64 -2.11 16.95 -2.56
C ASP A 64 -0.94 17.02 -3.55
N SER A 65 0.04 16.13 -3.41
CA SER A 65 1.14 15.95 -4.38
C SER A 65 0.75 15.20 -5.66
N ASN A 66 -0.53 14.82 -5.81
CA ASN A 66 -1.04 13.98 -6.90
C ASN A 66 -0.33 12.63 -7.02
N PHE A 67 0.08 12.07 -5.90
CA PHE A 67 0.59 10.70 -5.84
C PHE A 67 -0.39 9.72 -6.50
N LYS A 68 0.14 8.86 -7.37
CA LYS A 68 -0.60 7.78 -8.01
C LYS A 68 0.27 6.53 -8.00
N PRO A 69 -0.06 5.53 -7.18
CA PRO A 69 0.62 4.25 -7.31
C PRO A 69 0.26 3.66 -8.69
N SER A 70 1.21 2.97 -9.32
CA SER A 70 0.90 2.14 -10.49
C SER A 70 -0.13 1.08 -10.12
N ASP A 71 -0.75 0.45 -11.12
CA ASP A 71 -1.63 -0.70 -10.89
C ASP A 71 -0.90 -1.78 -10.07
N GLY A 72 -1.27 -1.91 -8.80
CA GLY A 72 -0.68 -2.85 -7.87
C GLY A 72 -1.09 -4.29 -8.16
N VAL A 73 -0.16 -5.21 -7.96
CA VAL A 73 -0.38 -6.66 -8.01
C VAL A 73 -0.79 -7.14 -6.62
N ILE A 74 -1.97 -7.75 -6.52
CA ILE A 74 -2.43 -8.36 -5.26
C ILE A 74 -1.66 -9.66 -5.07
N ILE A 75 -0.85 -9.74 -4.01
CA ILE A 75 -0.08 -10.95 -3.64
C ILE A 75 -0.99 -11.91 -2.87
N ALA A 76 -1.71 -11.38 -1.88
CA ALA A 76 -2.61 -12.16 -1.04
C ALA A 76 -3.74 -11.29 -0.49
N GLU A 77 -4.94 -11.87 -0.38
CA GLU A 77 -6.07 -11.28 0.33
C GLU A 77 -6.80 -12.39 1.11
N THR A 78 -6.92 -12.22 2.43
CA THR A 78 -7.61 -13.14 3.34
C THR A 78 -8.50 -12.36 4.30
N ASP A 79 -9.12 -13.02 5.30
CA ASP A 79 -9.97 -12.33 6.28
C ASP A 79 -9.19 -11.27 7.05
N ASN A 80 -7.93 -11.56 7.38
CA ASN A 80 -7.11 -10.75 8.28
C ASN A 80 -5.88 -10.10 7.60
N LEU A 81 -5.75 -10.22 6.27
CA LEU A 81 -4.56 -9.80 5.53
C LEU A 81 -4.92 -9.22 4.16
N LEU A 82 -4.23 -8.14 3.78
CA LEU A 82 -4.03 -7.74 2.39
C LEU A 82 -2.53 -7.55 2.15
N ALA A 83 -2.00 -8.09 1.07
CA ALA A 83 -0.63 -7.84 0.62
C ALA A 83 -0.64 -7.44 -0.86
N VAL A 84 -0.04 -6.30 -1.16
CA VAL A 84 0.01 -5.70 -2.50
C VAL A 84 1.44 -5.29 -2.82
N GLU A 85 1.90 -5.61 -4.02
CA GLU A 85 3.08 -5.00 -4.61
C GLU A 85 2.65 -3.86 -5.54
N TYR A 86 3.24 -2.68 -5.40
CA TYR A 86 3.00 -1.57 -6.32
C TYR A 86 4.29 -0.85 -6.66
N ILE A 87 4.28 -0.06 -7.73
CA ILE A 87 5.42 0.77 -8.12
C ILE A 87 4.97 2.22 -8.01
N HIS A 88 5.82 3.06 -7.44
CA HIS A 88 5.66 4.50 -7.55
C HIS A 88 6.87 5.10 -8.27
N GLU A 89 6.67 6.24 -8.92
CA GLU A 89 7.76 6.99 -9.56
C GLU A 89 8.03 8.24 -8.73
N GLU A 90 9.24 8.36 -8.20
CA GLU A 90 9.71 9.51 -7.44
C GLU A 90 11.01 10.01 -8.08
N ASN A 91 11.09 11.31 -8.39
CA ASN A 91 12.26 11.93 -9.02
C ASN A 91 12.77 11.22 -10.30
N GLY A 92 11.88 10.56 -11.05
CA GLY A 92 12.20 9.79 -12.25
C GLY A 92 12.74 8.37 -11.97
N GLU A 93 12.81 7.97 -10.71
CA GLU A 93 13.16 6.60 -10.29
C GLU A 93 11.89 5.80 -9.98
N LYS A 94 11.87 4.53 -10.37
CA LYS A 94 10.78 3.61 -10.06
C LYS A 94 11.13 2.81 -8.82
N ILE A 95 10.36 3.00 -7.76
CA ILE A 95 10.53 2.31 -6.49
C ILE A 95 9.44 1.25 -6.38
N ARG A 96 9.84 0.01 -6.09
CA ARG A 96 8.89 -1.09 -5.85
C ARG A 96 8.60 -1.16 -4.35
N HIS A 97 7.32 -1.19 -4.04
CA HIS A 97 6.81 -1.30 -2.69
C HIS A 97 6.13 -2.64 -2.49
N THR A 98 6.34 -3.21 -1.31
CA THR A 98 5.49 -4.28 -0.78
C THR A 98 4.76 -3.73 0.43
N MET A 99 3.46 -3.53 0.28
CA MET A 99 2.58 -3.11 1.37
C MET A 99 1.80 -4.31 1.90
N VAL A 100 1.86 -4.49 3.21
CA VAL A 100 1.14 -5.53 3.94
C VAL A 100 0.23 -4.87 4.98
N GLN A 101 -1.07 -5.12 4.89
CA GLN A 101 -2.05 -4.71 5.87
C GLN A 101 -2.52 -5.92 6.68
N LEU A 102 -2.41 -5.82 8.00
CA LEU A 102 -3.14 -6.68 8.94
C LEU A 102 -4.46 -6.03 9.30
N TRP A 103 -5.49 -6.85 9.39
CA TRP A 103 -6.86 -6.40 9.60
C TRP A 103 -7.40 -6.84 10.95
N LYS A 104 -8.14 -5.95 11.59
CA LYS A 104 -8.83 -6.16 12.87
C LYS A 104 -10.17 -5.45 12.83
N ASP A 105 -11.23 -6.12 13.28
CA ASP A 105 -12.59 -5.54 13.35
C ASP A 105 -13.09 -4.97 12.01
N GLY A 106 -12.69 -5.61 10.89
CA GLY A 106 -13.06 -5.17 9.55
C GLY A 106 -12.35 -3.90 9.06
N LYS A 107 -11.28 -3.47 9.74
CA LYS A 107 -10.49 -2.27 9.41
C LYS A 107 -8.99 -2.59 9.30
N ALA A 108 -8.25 -1.77 8.55
CA ALA A 108 -6.80 -1.88 8.47
C ALA A 108 -6.19 -1.44 9.82
N TRP A 109 -5.41 -2.31 10.46
CA TRP A 109 -4.90 -2.11 11.81
C TRP A 109 -3.39 -1.90 11.85
N ARG A 110 -2.64 -2.69 11.10
CA ARG A 110 -1.21 -2.48 10.89
C ARG A 110 -0.97 -2.41 9.41
N GLU A 111 -0.28 -1.39 8.96
CA GLU A 111 0.28 -1.34 7.63
C GLU A 111 1.79 -1.38 7.77
N ILE A 112 2.42 -2.28 7.02
CA ILE A 112 3.87 -2.35 6.89
C ILE A 112 4.15 -2.09 5.42
N ASP A 113 4.87 -1.01 5.11
CA ASP A 113 5.30 -0.71 3.76
C ASP A 113 6.83 -0.76 3.71
N GLY A 114 7.34 -1.61 2.82
CA GLY A 114 8.76 -1.73 2.53
C GLY A 114 9.01 -1.34 1.08
N GLY A 115 9.73 -0.24 0.88
CA GLY A 115 10.22 0.17 -0.44
C GLY A 115 11.64 -0.36 -0.67
N GLU A 116 11.83 -1.14 -1.74
CA GLU A 116 13.17 -1.32 -2.29
C GLU A 116 13.33 -0.37 -3.47
N THR A 117 14.23 0.61 -3.33
CA THR A 117 14.75 1.32 -4.51
C THR A 117 15.48 0.26 -5.33
N HIS A 118 14.89 -0.16 -6.45
CA HIS A 118 15.66 -0.82 -7.49
C HIS A 118 16.60 0.22 -8.10
N ILE A 119 17.70 0.54 -7.40
CA ILE A 119 18.88 1.00 -8.09
C ILE A 119 19.17 -0.11 -9.08
N PHE A 120 19.15 0.24 -10.36
CA PHE A 120 19.54 -0.57 -11.51
C PHE A 120 21.02 -1.04 -11.44
N CYS A 121 21.58 -1.25 -10.24
CA CYS A 121 22.98 -1.63 -9.99
C CYS A 121 23.22 -3.13 -10.12
N PHE A 122 22.24 -4.01 -9.91
CA PHE A 122 22.50 -5.46 -10.01
C PHE A 122 22.51 -6.02 -11.44
N GLN A 123 21.96 -5.31 -12.43
CA GLN A 123 22.10 -5.69 -13.85
C GLN A 123 23.37 -5.17 -14.52
N ILE A 124 24.03 -4.14 -13.95
CA ILE A 124 25.32 -3.67 -14.45
C ILE A 124 26.45 -4.60 -13.95
N TYR A 125 26.36 -5.09 -12.70
CA TYR A 125 27.40 -6.00 -12.18
C TYR A 125 27.40 -7.39 -12.83
N LEU A 126 26.26 -7.92 -13.28
CA LEU A 126 26.23 -9.22 -13.99
C LEU A 126 26.56 -9.12 -15.49
N LYS A 127 26.45 -7.94 -16.13
CA LYS A 127 26.93 -7.72 -17.50
C LYS A 127 28.39 -7.26 -17.58
N GLY A 128 28.96 -6.74 -16.48
CA GLY A 128 30.37 -6.37 -16.38
C GLY A 128 31.33 -7.52 -16.05
N LEU A 129 30.82 -8.68 -15.61
CA LEU A 129 31.62 -9.86 -15.24
C LEU A 129 31.69 -10.94 -16.33
N ILE A 130 31.12 -10.70 -17.52
CA ILE A 130 31.18 -11.61 -18.68
C ILE A 130 32.15 -11.10 -19.77
N PHE A 131 32.79 -9.95 -19.56
CA PHE A 131 33.84 -9.41 -20.45
C PHE A 131 35.11 -8.99 -19.70
N ALA A 132 35.57 -9.83 -18.77
CA ALA A 132 36.93 -9.76 -18.22
C ALA A 132 37.58 -11.14 -18.30
#